data_AF-A0AAV4UDS5-F1
#
_entry.id   AF-A0AAV4UDS5-F1
#
_cell.length_a   1.000
_cell.length_b   1.000
_cell.length_c   1.000
_cell.angle_alpha   90.00
_cell.angle_beta   90.00
_cell.angle_gamma   90.00
#
_symmetry.space_group_name_H-M   'P 1'
#
loop_
_entity.id
_entity.type
_entity.pdbx_description
1 polymer ?
#
loop_
_entity_poly.entity_id
_entity_poly.type
_entity_poly.pdbx_seq_one_letter_code
_entity_poly.pdbx_strand_id
1 'polypeptide(L)'
;VFLTARNEALGRAAVGEAEVRRFASQVSPAGITDEASIKSLAVFLKQNYDGLDVLVNNASILYRPGDTTAPFAEQAVNTINVNFFGTLNVCLHLFPLLRPHARVVHMSSNGGYLCYLGSEDIRNRFRNENLTEEELCDYMREFMKAGQEGTHEAKGWGYRPYSVSKIGINALTIIQQKKFLEDEREDIVVNAVHPGYVMTDINQGKGELTPEQGAEAPVYLALLPRNVESPRGQFVLEDKTVASWTT
;
A
#
# COMPACT_ATOMS: atom_id res chain seq x y z
N VAL A 1 9.44 17.11 2.19
CA VAL A 1 9.17 15.89 1.40
C VAL A 1 10.43 15.05 1.41
N PHE A 2 10.33 13.78 1.82
CA PHE A 2 11.45 12.84 1.75
C PHE A 2 11.17 11.82 0.65
N LEU A 3 12.15 11.59 -0.22
CA LEU A 3 12.14 10.46 -1.14
C LEU A 3 12.89 9.31 -0.47
N THR A 4 12.28 8.11 -0.48
CA THR A 4 12.91 6.87 -0.03
C THR A 4 12.99 5.91 -1.21
N ALA A 5 14.05 5.10 -1.25
CA ALA A 5 14.21 4.09 -2.29
C ALA A 5 14.96 2.89 -1.74
N ARG A 6 14.57 1.69 -2.20
CA ARG A 6 15.28 0.45 -1.84
C ARG A 6 16.67 0.34 -2.44
N ASN A 7 16.97 1.11 -3.49
CA ASN A 7 18.29 1.15 -4.09
C ASN A 7 18.79 2.58 -3.94
N GLU A 8 19.85 2.77 -3.15
CA GLU A 8 20.37 4.09 -2.82
C GLU A 8 20.83 4.85 -4.08
N ALA A 9 21.51 4.17 -5.01
CA ALA A 9 22.02 4.77 -6.23
C ALA A 9 20.87 5.27 -7.13
N LEU A 10 19.84 4.44 -7.34
CA LEU A 10 18.65 4.83 -8.11
C LEU A 10 17.86 5.95 -7.41
N GLY A 11 17.74 5.90 -6.08
CA GLY A 11 17.08 6.94 -5.29
C GLY A 11 17.78 8.30 -5.38
N ARG A 12 19.11 8.31 -5.28
CA ARG A 12 19.93 9.52 -5.45
C ARG A 12 19.83 10.07 -6.87
N ALA A 13 19.86 9.20 -7.88
CA ALA A 13 19.69 9.61 -9.27
C ALA A 13 18.32 10.26 -9.52
N ALA A 14 17.26 9.83 -8.82
CA ALA A 14 15.91 10.35 -8.98
C ALA A 14 15.69 11.76 -8.39
N VAL A 15 16.44 12.15 -7.34
CA VAL A 15 16.28 13.48 -6.71
C VAL A 15 17.20 14.55 -7.30
N GLY A 16 18.28 14.17 -7.99
CA GLY A 16 19.33 15.09 -8.45
C GLY A 16 20.22 15.61 -7.30
N GLU A 17 21.42 16.11 -7.62
CA GLU A 17 22.46 16.46 -6.63
C GLU A 17 22.04 17.55 -5.63
N ALA A 18 21.21 18.52 -6.05
CA ALA A 18 20.80 19.66 -5.23
C ALA A 18 19.81 19.29 -4.10
N GLU A 19 19.15 18.14 -4.20
CA GLU A 19 18.06 17.71 -3.32
C GLU A 19 18.41 16.46 -2.50
N VAL A 20 19.68 16.04 -2.51
CA VAL A 20 20.19 14.86 -1.78
C VAL A 20 19.87 14.90 -0.28
N ARG A 21 19.72 16.09 0.33
CA ARG A 21 19.29 16.24 1.74
C ARG A 21 17.84 15.78 1.98
N ARG A 22 17.01 15.71 0.94
CA ARG A 22 15.64 15.18 0.95
C ARG A 22 15.58 13.68 0.66
N PHE A 23 16.71 13.05 0.37
CA PHE A 23 16.79 11.61 0.26
C PHE A 23 17.23 11.03 1.60
N ALA A 24 16.41 10.16 2.19
CA ALA A 24 16.75 9.48 3.44
C ALA A 24 17.81 8.37 3.19
N SER A 25 19.00 8.75 2.69
CA SER A 25 20.11 7.83 2.41
C SER A 25 20.66 7.15 3.65
N GLN A 26 20.33 7.65 4.84
CA GLN A 26 20.69 7.05 6.12
C GLN A 26 19.84 5.80 6.45
N VAL A 27 18.91 5.46 5.56
CA VAL A 27 18.15 4.22 5.59
C VAL A 27 18.82 3.29 4.58
N SER A 28 19.50 2.25 5.09
CA SER A 28 20.02 1.12 4.29
C SER A 28 19.00 0.72 3.22
N PRO A 29 19.39 0.44 1.95
CA PRO A 29 18.53 -0.02 0.85
C PRO A 29 17.09 -0.40 1.26
N ALA A 30 16.23 0.62 1.41
CA ALA A 30 14.93 0.51 2.08
C ALA A 30 13.89 -0.20 1.22
N GLY A 31 13.98 -1.51 1.12
CA GLY A 31 12.81 -2.32 0.81
C GLY A 31 11.84 -2.19 1.98
N ILE A 32 10.56 -1.99 1.72
CA ILE A 32 9.51 -2.07 2.75
C ILE A 32 9.45 -3.45 3.43
N THR A 33 10.24 -4.42 2.96
CA THR A 33 10.44 -5.75 3.53
C THR A 33 11.62 -5.85 4.51
N ASP A 34 12.44 -4.81 4.67
CA ASP A 34 13.53 -4.76 5.66
C ASP A 34 13.08 -3.94 6.88
N GLU A 35 12.71 -4.63 7.95
CA GLU A 35 12.24 -4.02 9.19
C GLU A 35 13.32 -3.17 9.86
N ALA A 36 14.61 -3.55 9.78
CA ALA A 36 15.68 -2.77 10.38
C ALA A 36 15.80 -1.40 9.71
N SER A 37 15.72 -1.37 8.37
CA SER A 37 15.64 -0.13 7.59
C SER A 37 14.45 0.74 8.01
N ILE A 38 13.25 0.16 8.12
CA ILE A 38 12.05 0.92 8.54
C ILE A 38 12.23 1.52 9.93
N LYS A 39 12.80 0.78 10.88
CA LYS A 39 13.11 1.27 12.24
C LYS A 39 14.13 2.42 12.19
N SER A 40 15.17 2.31 11.37
CA SER A 40 16.14 3.39 11.19
C SER A 40 15.49 4.66 10.64
N LEU A 41 14.56 4.53 9.69
CA LEU A 41 13.77 5.66 9.20
C LEU A 41 12.91 6.28 10.31
N ALA A 42 12.22 5.47 11.11
CA ALA A 42 11.41 5.94 12.22
C ALA A 42 12.26 6.74 13.25
N VAL A 43 13.42 6.21 13.62
CA VAL A 43 14.38 6.89 14.52
C VAL A 43 14.84 8.21 13.91
N PHE A 44 15.24 8.21 12.64
CA PHE A 44 15.66 9.42 11.94
C PHE A 44 14.57 10.49 11.93
N LEU A 45 13.34 10.13 11.57
CA LEU A 45 12.20 11.05 11.54
C LEU A 45 11.90 11.62 12.93
N LYS A 46 11.90 10.77 13.97
CA LYS A 46 11.69 11.20 15.34
C LYS A 46 12.76 12.18 15.81
N GLN A 47 14.04 11.89 15.55
CA GLN A 47 15.17 12.71 16.01
C GLN A 47 15.26 14.07 15.29
N ASN A 48 14.97 14.12 13.99
CA ASN A 48 15.21 15.32 13.19
C ASN A 48 13.96 16.17 12.99
N TYR A 49 12.78 15.56 13.06
CA TYR A 49 11.53 16.24 12.75
C TYR A 49 10.51 16.13 13.87
N ASP A 50 10.65 15.21 14.82
CA ASP A 50 9.69 14.97 15.91
C ASP A 50 8.26 14.64 15.44
N GLY A 51 8.14 13.91 14.31
CA GLY A 51 6.86 13.43 13.81
C GLY A 51 6.78 13.32 12.29
N LEU A 52 5.59 12.95 11.82
CA LEU A 52 5.26 12.71 10.42
C LEU A 52 3.86 13.24 10.09
N ASP A 53 3.79 14.14 9.11
CA ASP A 53 2.53 14.77 8.69
C ASP A 53 1.85 14.03 7.53
N VAL A 54 2.65 13.45 6.62
CA VAL A 54 2.15 12.75 5.43
C VAL A 54 2.96 11.48 5.20
N LEU A 55 2.27 10.36 4.95
CA LEU A 55 2.86 9.09 4.57
C LEU A 55 2.20 8.57 3.28
N VAL A 56 3.00 8.27 2.26
CA VAL A 56 2.53 7.66 1.01
C VAL A 56 3.18 6.29 0.84
N ASN A 57 2.41 5.23 1.09
CA ASN A 57 2.83 3.85 0.87
C ASN A 57 2.66 3.48 -0.61
N ASN A 58 3.64 3.87 -1.42
CA ASN A 58 3.64 3.66 -2.88
C ASN A 58 4.34 2.38 -3.34
N ALA A 59 5.32 1.88 -2.58
CA ALA A 59 6.12 0.75 -3.01
C ALA A 59 5.27 -0.52 -3.22
N SER A 60 5.43 -1.16 -4.38
CA SER A 60 4.72 -2.39 -4.75
C SER A 60 5.46 -3.11 -5.88
N ILE A 61 5.18 -4.39 -6.03
CA ILE A 61 5.60 -5.22 -7.16
C ILE A 61 4.40 -5.89 -7.83
N LEU A 62 4.59 -6.26 -9.09
CA LEU A 62 3.66 -7.05 -9.88
C LEU A 62 4.48 -8.03 -10.71
N TYR A 63 4.13 -9.32 -10.61
CA TYR A 63 4.53 -10.31 -11.59
C TYR A 63 3.53 -10.27 -12.73
N ARG A 64 4.01 -9.98 -13.95
CA ARG A 64 3.13 -9.89 -15.12
C ARG A 64 2.92 -11.27 -15.74
N PRO A 65 1.67 -11.65 -16.05
CA PRO A 65 1.40 -12.84 -16.85
C PRO A 65 2.14 -12.75 -18.19
N GLY A 66 2.91 -13.78 -18.53
CA GLY A 66 3.68 -13.88 -19.78
C GLY A 66 5.10 -13.32 -19.73
N ASP A 67 5.44 -12.47 -18.74
CA ASP A 67 6.80 -11.90 -18.62
C ASP A 67 7.67 -12.63 -17.60
N THR A 68 7.07 -13.44 -16.73
CA THR A 68 7.77 -14.13 -15.65
C THR A 68 7.73 -15.63 -15.84
N THR A 69 8.85 -16.28 -15.50
CA THR A 69 8.96 -17.74 -15.35
C THR A 69 8.89 -18.16 -13.88
N ALA A 70 8.69 -17.22 -12.96
CA ALA A 70 8.61 -17.51 -11.52
C ALA A 70 7.39 -18.41 -11.24
N PRO A 71 7.53 -19.50 -10.46
CA PRO A 71 6.39 -20.32 -10.06
C PRO A 71 5.34 -19.52 -9.31
N PHE A 72 4.06 -19.89 -9.43
CA PHE A 72 2.97 -19.20 -8.74
C PHE A 72 3.22 -19.06 -7.22
N ALA A 73 3.75 -20.10 -6.59
CA ALA A 73 4.12 -20.12 -5.18
C ALA A 73 5.06 -18.96 -4.81
N GLU A 74 6.08 -18.69 -5.63
CA GLU A 74 7.00 -17.58 -5.44
C GLU A 74 6.28 -16.24 -5.64
N GLN A 75 5.49 -16.12 -6.70
CA GLN A 75 4.73 -14.90 -6.99
C GLN A 75 3.78 -14.56 -5.84
N ALA A 76 3.07 -15.54 -5.30
CA ALA A 76 2.16 -15.41 -4.17
C ALA A 76 2.88 -14.89 -2.93
N VAL A 77 3.96 -15.56 -2.52
CA VAL A 77 4.72 -15.19 -1.32
C VAL A 77 5.36 -13.82 -1.47
N ASN A 78 6.08 -13.56 -2.57
CA ASN A 78 6.81 -12.31 -2.74
C ASN A 78 5.86 -11.12 -2.87
N THR A 79 4.78 -11.25 -3.66
CA THR A 79 3.81 -10.16 -3.85
C THR A 79 3.12 -9.79 -2.56
N ILE A 80 2.70 -10.77 -1.74
CA ILE A 80 2.04 -10.50 -0.45
C ILE A 80 3.04 -9.91 0.57
N ASN A 81 4.25 -10.45 0.63
CA ASN A 81 5.28 -9.93 1.53
C ASN A 81 5.65 -8.48 1.23
N VAL A 82 5.79 -8.11 -0.04
CA VAL A 82 6.09 -6.72 -0.41
C VAL A 82 4.85 -5.84 -0.27
N ASN A 83 3.80 -6.13 -1.03
CA ASN A 83 2.69 -5.18 -1.20
C ASN A 83 1.85 -5.03 0.07
N PHE A 84 1.63 -6.11 0.83
CA PHE A 84 0.80 -6.10 2.03
C PHE A 84 1.65 -6.03 3.30
N PHE A 85 2.45 -7.05 3.62
CA PHE A 85 3.18 -7.08 4.89
C PHE A 85 4.24 -5.99 4.99
N GLY A 86 4.91 -5.64 3.89
CA GLY A 86 5.83 -4.52 3.87
C GLY A 86 5.15 -3.20 4.16
N THR A 87 4.00 -2.94 3.53
CA THR A 87 3.16 -1.76 3.82
C THR A 87 2.69 -1.74 5.27
N LEU A 88 2.19 -2.87 5.78
CA LEU A 88 1.78 -3.00 7.19
C LEU A 88 2.95 -2.70 8.13
N ASN A 89 4.14 -3.24 7.86
CA ASN A 89 5.31 -3.03 8.70
C ASN A 89 5.76 -1.56 8.71
N VAL A 90 5.70 -0.87 7.56
CA VAL A 90 5.89 0.58 7.50
C VAL A 90 4.89 1.30 8.41
N CYS A 91 3.61 0.92 8.37
CA CYS A 91 2.59 1.49 9.24
C CYS A 91 2.90 1.25 10.72
N LEU A 92 3.21 0.02 11.11
CA LEU A 92 3.50 -0.34 12.51
C LEU A 92 4.59 0.53 13.13
N HIS A 93 5.65 0.86 12.36
CA HIS A 93 6.79 1.63 12.86
C HIS A 93 6.66 3.14 12.65
N LEU A 94 5.91 3.61 11.65
CA LEU A 94 5.75 5.04 11.37
C LEU A 94 4.47 5.65 11.94
N PHE A 95 3.42 4.86 12.21
CA PHE A 95 2.18 5.36 12.82
C PHE A 95 2.37 6.02 14.18
N PRO A 96 3.26 5.54 15.07
CA PRO A 96 3.56 6.25 16.32
C PRO A 96 4.12 7.67 16.12
N LEU A 97 4.61 8.00 14.93
CA LEU A 97 5.14 9.33 14.60
C LEU A 97 4.10 10.26 13.98
N LEU A 98 2.93 9.74 13.58
CA LEU A 98 1.89 10.56 12.95
C LEU A 98 1.43 11.66 13.90
N ARG A 99 1.35 12.87 13.36
CA ARG A 99 0.86 14.06 14.06
C ARG A 99 -0.65 14.19 13.98
N PRO A 100 -1.26 15.05 14.82
CA PRO A 100 -2.61 15.53 14.56
C PRO A 100 -2.73 16.05 13.12
N HIS A 101 -3.84 15.72 12.46
CA HIS A 101 -4.12 16.00 11.06
C HIS A 101 -3.21 15.28 10.05
N ALA A 102 -2.59 14.14 10.40
CA ALA A 102 -1.74 13.43 9.44
C ALA A 102 -2.53 12.69 8.36
N ARG A 103 -1.97 12.64 7.13
CA ARG A 103 -2.59 12.00 5.95
C ARG A 103 -1.76 10.81 5.50
N VAL A 104 -2.41 9.65 5.44
CA VAL A 104 -1.81 8.39 5.00
C VAL A 104 -2.49 7.95 3.70
N VAL A 105 -1.68 7.66 2.69
CA VAL A 105 -2.14 7.21 1.38
C VAL A 105 -1.56 5.83 1.09
N HIS A 106 -2.42 4.85 0.89
CA HIS A 106 -2.03 3.52 0.43
C HIS A 106 -2.27 3.39 -1.06
N MET A 107 -1.22 3.07 -1.82
CA MET A 107 -1.37 2.79 -3.23
C MET A 107 -2.01 1.42 -3.42
N SER A 108 -3.29 1.44 -3.79
CA SER A 108 -4.04 0.26 -4.19
C SER A 108 -4.04 0.11 -5.72
N SER A 109 -5.11 -0.43 -6.31
CA SER A 109 -5.25 -0.63 -7.75
C SER A 109 -6.70 -0.98 -8.10
N ASN A 110 -7.09 -0.84 -9.37
CA ASN A 110 -8.26 -1.51 -9.92
C ASN A 110 -8.19 -3.05 -9.75
N GLY A 111 -7.02 -3.64 -9.48
CA GLY A 111 -6.93 -5.04 -9.06
C GLY A 111 -7.47 -5.33 -7.65
N GLY A 112 -7.80 -4.30 -6.86
CA GLY A 112 -8.23 -4.39 -5.46
C GLY A 112 -9.73 -4.64 -5.23
N TYR A 113 -10.50 -4.89 -6.29
CA TYR A 113 -11.92 -5.22 -6.17
C TYR A 113 -12.14 -6.69 -5.77
N LEU A 114 -13.13 -6.96 -4.91
CA LEU A 114 -13.46 -8.31 -4.46
C LEU A 114 -13.85 -9.27 -5.59
N CYS A 115 -14.32 -8.76 -6.72
CA CYS A 115 -14.67 -9.57 -7.89
C CYS A 115 -13.49 -10.40 -8.44
N TYR A 116 -12.24 -10.04 -8.11
CA TYR A 116 -11.05 -10.82 -8.47
C TYR A 116 -10.79 -12.05 -7.60
N LEU A 117 -11.50 -12.23 -6.49
CA LEU A 117 -11.50 -13.48 -5.72
C LEU A 117 -12.44 -14.49 -6.37
N GLY A 118 -12.09 -15.76 -6.29
CA GLY A 118 -12.77 -16.85 -7.00
C GLY A 118 -14.06 -17.36 -6.37
N SER A 119 -14.30 -17.13 -5.07
CA SER A 119 -15.51 -17.60 -4.37
C SER A 119 -16.21 -16.52 -3.56
N GLU A 120 -17.52 -16.65 -3.42
CA GLU A 120 -18.34 -15.76 -2.59
C GLU A 120 -18.01 -15.89 -1.10
N ASP A 121 -17.64 -17.09 -0.65
CA ASP A 121 -17.23 -17.34 0.74
C ASP A 121 -16.00 -16.50 1.13
N ILE A 122 -14.97 -16.45 0.27
CA ILE A 122 -13.80 -15.62 0.56
C ILE A 122 -14.16 -14.14 0.46
N ARG A 123 -14.96 -13.72 -0.52
CA ARG A 123 -15.39 -12.32 -0.63
C ARG A 123 -16.13 -11.87 0.64
N ASN A 124 -17.01 -12.70 1.18
CA ASN A 124 -17.76 -12.41 2.40
C ASN A 124 -16.87 -12.22 3.63
N ARG A 125 -15.73 -12.92 3.71
CA ARG A 125 -14.73 -12.68 4.76
C ARG A 125 -14.21 -11.24 4.74
N PHE A 126 -13.93 -10.69 3.57
CA PHE A 126 -13.45 -9.30 3.41
C PHE A 126 -14.57 -8.25 3.54
N ARG A 127 -15.84 -8.64 3.39
CA ARG A 127 -17.00 -7.77 3.64
C ARG A 127 -17.37 -7.67 5.13
N ASN A 128 -16.78 -8.50 5.98
CA ASN A 128 -17.01 -8.44 7.42
C ASN A 128 -16.59 -7.07 7.96
N GLU A 129 -17.56 -6.27 8.41
CA GLU A 129 -17.30 -4.94 8.97
C GLU A 129 -16.43 -5.00 10.24
N ASN A 130 -16.44 -6.13 10.95
CA ASN A 130 -15.68 -6.34 12.17
C ASN A 130 -14.33 -7.06 11.93
N LEU A 131 -13.90 -7.18 10.68
CA LEU A 131 -12.62 -7.80 10.34
C LEU A 131 -11.47 -7.09 11.09
N THR A 132 -10.71 -7.86 11.85
CA THR A 132 -9.55 -7.35 12.58
C THR A 132 -8.28 -7.37 11.72
N GLU A 133 -7.27 -6.59 12.14
CA GLU A 133 -5.96 -6.60 11.46
C GLU A 133 -5.27 -7.97 11.56
N GLU A 134 -5.45 -8.67 12.68
CA GLU A 134 -4.89 -10.02 12.90
C GLU A 134 -5.52 -11.04 11.95
N GLU A 135 -6.85 -11.08 11.87
CA GLU A 135 -7.56 -11.94 10.91
C GLU A 135 -7.15 -11.62 9.47
N LEU A 136 -7.06 -10.32 9.11
CA LEU A 136 -6.61 -9.93 7.78
C LEU A 136 -5.18 -10.42 7.49
N CYS A 137 -4.27 -10.34 8.45
CA CYS A 137 -2.93 -10.91 8.31
C CYS A 137 -2.98 -12.43 8.10
N ASP A 138 -3.84 -13.14 8.82
CA ASP A 138 -4.02 -14.57 8.65
C ASP A 138 -4.59 -14.93 7.28
N TYR A 139 -5.48 -14.10 6.74
CA TYR A 139 -6.02 -14.29 5.38
C TYR A 139 -4.91 -14.18 4.34
N MET A 140 -4.01 -13.21 4.50
CA MET A 140 -2.85 -13.05 3.62
C MET A 140 -1.86 -14.22 3.74
N ARG A 141 -1.63 -14.75 4.95
CA ARG A 141 -0.82 -15.96 5.18
C ARG A 141 -1.46 -17.20 4.60
N GLU A 142 -2.78 -17.33 4.73
CA GLU A 142 -3.55 -18.44 4.17
C GLU A 142 -3.42 -18.47 2.64
N PHE A 143 -3.54 -17.32 1.97
CA PHE A 143 -3.34 -17.24 0.52
C PHE A 143 -1.91 -17.62 0.11
N MET A 144 -0.87 -17.11 0.82
CA MET A 144 0.51 -17.50 0.54
C MET A 144 0.70 -19.02 0.64
N LYS A 145 0.19 -19.63 1.71
CA LYS A 145 0.24 -21.08 1.92
C LYS A 145 -0.52 -21.83 0.83
N ALA A 146 -1.72 -21.38 0.46
CA ALA A 146 -2.50 -21.98 -0.62
C ALA A 146 -1.80 -21.85 -1.99
N GLY A 147 -1.06 -20.76 -2.22
CA GLY A 147 -0.21 -20.60 -3.39
C GLY A 147 0.95 -21.58 -3.43
N GLN A 148 1.62 -21.81 -2.30
CA GLN A 148 2.70 -22.80 -2.15
C GLN A 148 2.20 -24.24 -2.35
N GLU A 149 1.00 -24.54 -1.86
CA GLU A 149 0.37 -25.86 -1.98
C GLU A 149 -0.31 -26.09 -3.35
N GLY A 150 -0.43 -25.07 -4.19
CA GLY A 150 -1.20 -25.15 -5.44
C GLY A 150 -2.72 -25.29 -5.24
N THR A 151 -3.25 -24.92 -4.07
CA THR A 151 -4.67 -25.08 -3.71
C THR A 151 -5.48 -23.77 -3.73
N HIS A 152 -4.85 -22.66 -4.10
CA HIS A 152 -5.44 -21.31 -4.07
C HIS A 152 -6.75 -21.17 -4.86
N GLU A 153 -6.84 -21.69 -6.08
CA GLU A 153 -8.08 -21.63 -6.87
C GLU A 153 -9.20 -22.47 -6.25
N ALA A 154 -8.90 -23.71 -5.85
CA ALA A 154 -9.86 -24.61 -5.21
C ALA A 154 -10.39 -24.06 -3.87
N LYS A 155 -9.56 -23.30 -3.16
CA LYS A 155 -9.96 -22.57 -1.93
C LYS A 155 -10.72 -21.27 -2.23
N GLY A 156 -10.80 -20.83 -3.48
CA GLY A 156 -11.55 -19.65 -3.90
C GLY A 156 -10.77 -18.34 -3.94
N TRP A 157 -9.44 -18.37 -3.81
CA TRP A 157 -8.61 -17.16 -3.79
C TRP A 157 -8.43 -16.54 -5.18
N GLY A 158 -8.68 -17.31 -6.25
CA GLY A 158 -8.36 -16.92 -7.62
C GLY A 158 -6.85 -16.96 -7.91
N TYR A 159 -6.47 -16.58 -9.14
CA TYR A 159 -5.12 -16.81 -9.69
C TYR A 159 -4.24 -15.53 -9.74
N ARG A 160 -4.61 -14.46 -9.05
CA ARG A 160 -3.93 -13.16 -9.14
C ARG A 160 -3.34 -12.70 -7.80
N PRO A 161 -2.08 -13.05 -7.47
CA PRO A 161 -1.42 -12.59 -6.25
C PRO A 161 -1.47 -11.07 -6.05
N TYR A 162 -1.29 -10.32 -7.13
CA TYR A 162 -1.37 -8.87 -7.11
C TYR A 162 -2.75 -8.39 -6.65
N SER A 163 -3.83 -8.94 -7.21
CA SER A 163 -5.20 -8.59 -6.81
C SER A 163 -5.45 -8.89 -5.33
N VAL A 164 -5.06 -10.09 -4.86
CA VAL A 164 -5.20 -10.45 -3.44
C VAL A 164 -4.45 -9.46 -2.54
N SER A 165 -3.24 -9.04 -2.93
CA SER A 165 -2.48 -8.05 -2.18
C SER A 165 -3.17 -6.67 -2.10
N LYS A 166 -3.82 -6.24 -3.19
CA LYS A 166 -4.50 -4.93 -3.27
C LYS A 166 -5.86 -4.94 -2.60
N ILE A 167 -6.55 -6.08 -2.60
CA ILE A 167 -7.71 -6.34 -1.73
C ILE A 167 -7.31 -6.23 -0.25
N GLY A 168 -6.17 -6.83 0.12
CA GLY A 168 -5.61 -6.70 1.46
C GLY A 168 -5.34 -5.25 1.85
N ILE A 169 -4.81 -4.44 0.94
CA ILE A 169 -4.60 -3.00 1.17
C ILE A 169 -5.90 -2.23 1.37
N ASN A 170 -6.94 -2.53 0.58
CA ASN A 170 -8.25 -1.89 0.74
C ASN A 170 -8.87 -2.23 2.11
N ALA A 171 -8.83 -3.50 2.52
CA ALA A 171 -9.29 -3.93 3.84
C ALA A 171 -8.47 -3.29 4.97
N LEU A 172 -7.14 -3.29 4.86
CA LEU A 172 -6.24 -2.69 5.85
C LEU A 172 -6.53 -1.20 6.05
N THR A 173 -6.81 -0.48 4.96
CA THR A 173 -7.15 0.95 4.99
C THR A 173 -8.38 1.21 5.86
N ILE A 174 -9.45 0.41 5.70
CA ILE A 174 -10.67 0.55 6.50
C ILE A 174 -10.37 0.27 7.98
N ILE A 175 -9.64 -0.81 8.26
CA ILE A 175 -9.27 -1.21 9.61
C ILE A 175 -8.45 -0.11 10.30
N GLN A 176 -7.45 0.42 9.62
CA GLN A 176 -6.60 1.48 10.15
C GLN A 176 -7.39 2.77 10.36
N GLN A 177 -8.29 3.15 9.44
CA GLN A 177 -9.11 4.33 9.65
C GLN A 177 -10.01 4.18 10.88
N LYS A 178 -10.61 3.01 11.11
CA LYS A 178 -11.40 2.73 12.32
C LYS A 178 -10.58 2.92 13.58
N LYS A 179 -9.35 2.39 13.61
CA LYS A 179 -8.41 2.64 14.73
C LYS A 179 -8.15 4.15 14.93
N PHE A 180 -7.96 4.91 13.85
CA PHE A 180 -7.75 6.36 13.91
C PHE A 180 -9.00 7.18 14.27
N LEU A 181 -10.21 6.59 14.24
CA LEU A 181 -11.40 7.24 14.80
C LEU A 181 -11.42 7.16 16.34
N GLU A 182 -10.70 6.21 16.92
CA GLU A 182 -10.57 6.00 18.36
C GLU A 182 -9.24 6.55 18.92
N ASP A 183 -8.37 7.07 18.05
CA ASP A 183 -7.06 7.61 18.40
C ASP A 183 -7.18 8.98 19.09
N GLU A 184 -6.32 9.23 20.08
CA GLU A 184 -6.29 10.51 20.82
C GLU A 184 -5.85 11.69 19.94
N ARG A 185 -5.13 11.41 18.85
CA ARG A 185 -4.66 12.42 17.90
C ARG A 185 -5.78 12.79 16.95
N GLU A 186 -6.01 14.09 16.86
CA GLU A 186 -7.09 14.63 16.04
C GLU A 186 -6.88 14.33 14.54
N ASP A 187 -7.96 13.98 13.85
CA ASP A 187 -8.08 14.08 12.40
C ASP A 187 -6.99 13.35 11.58
N ILE A 188 -6.54 12.18 12.03
CA ILE A 188 -5.72 11.30 11.19
C ILE A 188 -6.62 10.62 10.15
N VAL A 189 -6.23 10.77 8.87
CA VAL A 189 -6.98 10.23 7.72
C VAL A 189 -6.11 9.26 6.95
N VAL A 190 -6.63 8.06 6.70
CA VAL A 190 -6.01 7.06 5.83
C VAL A 190 -6.97 6.66 4.71
N ASN A 191 -6.48 6.65 3.47
CA ASN A 191 -7.26 6.24 2.30
C ASN A 191 -6.42 5.35 1.38
N ALA A 192 -7.09 4.50 0.60
CA ALA A 192 -6.53 3.72 -0.48
C ALA A 192 -6.82 4.40 -1.81
N VAL A 193 -5.92 4.29 -2.78
CA VAL A 193 -6.09 4.93 -4.09
C VAL A 193 -5.66 4.07 -5.26
N HIS A 194 -6.45 4.07 -6.33
CA HIS A 194 -6.03 3.61 -7.64
C HIS A 194 -5.50 4.81 -8.44
N PRO A 195 -4.25 4.78 -8.95
CA PRO A 195 -3.70 5.91 -9.71
C PRO A 195 -4.07 5.88 -11.20
N GLY A 196 -4.97 4.99 -11.63
CA GLY A 196 -5.26 4.75 -13.05
C GLY A 196 -4.21 3.87 -13.73
N TYR A 197 -4.28 3.77 -15.06
CA TYR A 197 -3.35 2.98 -15.86
C TYR A 197 -2.16 3.83 -16.32
N VAL A 198 -1.09 3.84 -15.53
CA VAL A 198 0.04 4.77 -15.66
C VAL A 198 1.23 4.18 -16.41
N MET A 199 1.81 4.94 -17.35
CA MET A 199 3.01 4.60 -18.12
C MET A 199 4.26 4.53 -17.23
N THR A 200 4.53 3.33 -16.69
CA THR A 200 5.66 3.05 -15.79
C THR A 200 6.27 1.69 -16.11
N ASP A 201 7.40 1.35 -15.51
CA ASP A 201 8.00 0.01 -15.63
C ASP A 201 7.04 -1.10 -15.18
N ILE A 202 6.22 -0.85 -14.14
CA ILE A 202 5.19 -1.80 -13.70
C ILE A 202 4.11 -2.01 -14.76
N ASN A 203 4.06 -1.20 -15.82
CA ASN A 203 3.18 -1.32 -16.98
C ASN A 203 3.95 -1.46 -18.33
N GLN A 204 5.27 -1.68 -18.30
CA GLN A 204 6.15 -1.72 -19.49
C GLN A 204 6.03 -0.48 -20.37
N GLY A 205 5.88 0.70 -19.75
CA GLY A 205 5.68 1.95 -20.48
C GLY A 205 4.32 2.06 -21.19
N LYS A 206 3.41 1.09 -21.01
CA LYS A 206 2.02 1.18 -21.46
C LYS A 206 1.18 1.88 -20.40
N GLY A 207 0.17 2.61 -20.82
CA GLY A 207 -0.69 3.38 -19.94
C GLY A 207 -1.49 4.42 -20.73
N GLU A 208 -2.58 4.87 -20.15
CA GLU A 208 -3.35 6.03 -20.63
C GLU A 208 -2.89 7.32 -19.96
N LEU A 209 -2.22 7.20 -18.81
CA LEU A 209 -1.76 8.31 -17.97
C LEU A 209 -0.25 8.38 -17.91
N THR A 210 0.29 9.59 -17.89
CA THR A 210 1.68 9.88 -17.50
C THR A 210 1.89 9.69 -15.99
N PRO A 211 3.13 9.49 -15.51
CA PRO A 211 3.43 9.48 -14.08
C PRO A 211 2.89 10.71 -13.33
N GLU A 212 2.95 11.89 -13.95
CA GLU A 212 2.43 13.14 -13.39
C GLU A 212 0.91 13.09 -13.21
N GLN A 213 0.17 12.61 -14.22
CA GLN A 213 -1.28 12.43 -14.14
C GLN A 213 -1.66 11.35 -13.12
N GLY A 214 -0.93 10.23 -13.09
CA GLY A 214 -1.16 9.16 -12.11
C GLY A 214 -0.90 9.58 -10.66
N ALA A 215 -0.07 10.61 -10.44
CA ALA A 215 0.21 11.15 -9.12
C ALA A 215 -0.90 12.08 -8.59
N GLU A 216 -1.83 12.56 -9.42
CA GLU A 216 -2.83 13.54 -9.01
C GLU A 216 -3.74 13.06 -7.87
N ALA A 217 -4.31 11.87 -7.96
CA ALA A 217 -5.20 11.34 -6.93
C ALA A 217 -4.46 11.03 -5.60
N PRO A 218 -3.28 10.38 -5.60
CA PRO A 218 -2.48 10.23 -4.39
C PRO A 218 -2.09 11.57 -3.74
N VAL A 219 -1.71 12.58 -4.53
CA VAL A 219 -1.37 13.92 -4.02
C VAL A 219 -2.61 14.63 -3.47
N TYR A 220 -3.76 14.50 -4.14
CA TYR A 220 -5.04 15.00 -3.62
C TYR A 220 -5.34 14.45 -2.22
N LEU A 221 -5.18 13.14 -2.01
CA LEU A 221 -5.40 12.51 -0.71
C LEU A 221 -4.37 12.91 0.35
N ALA A 222 -3.11 13.07 -0.04
CA ALA A 222 -2.04 13.53 0.83
C ALA A 222 -2.25 14.98 1.33
N LEU A 223 -2.99 15.78 0.56
CA LEU A 223 -3.23 17.21 0.81
C LEU A 223 -4.67 17.54 1.21
N LEU A 224 -5.46 16.53 1.63
CA LEU A 224 -6.83 16.77 2.11
C LEU A 224 -6.84 17.82 3.23
N PRO A 225 -7.84 18.70 3.24
CA PRO A 225 -7.98 19.69 4.30
C PRO A 225 -8.22 19.02 5.66
N ARG A 226 -7.98 19.77 6.72
CA ARG A 226 -8.32 19.36 8.08
C ARG A 226 -9.81 19.13 8.23
N ASN A 227 -10.17 18.12 9.04
CA ASN A 227 -11.52 17.74 9.40
C ASN A 227 -12.39 17.39 8.19
N VAL A 228 -11.79 16.78 7.17
CA VAL A 228 -12.52 16.29 6.01
C VAL A 228 -13.48 15.16 6.42
N GLU A 229 -14.73 15.23 5.97
CA GLU A 229 -15.72 14.17 6.20
C GLU A 229 -15.51 13.00 5.24
N SER A 230 -15.11 13.29 4.00
CA SER A 230 -14.85 12.32 2.94
C SER A 230 -13.84 12.87 1.91
N PRO A 231 -12.86 12.08 1.44
CA PRO A 231 -12.70 10.65 1.72
C PRO A 231 -12.00 10.34 3.04
N ARG A 232 -12.49 9.35 3.78
CA ARG A 232 -11.94 8.91 5.07
C ARG A 232 -12.10 7.40 5.26
N GLY A 233 -11.02 6.64 5.15
CA GLY A 233 -11.04 5.16 5.21
C GLY A 233 -11.57 4.51 3.92
N GLN A 234 -11.50 5.21 2.79
CA GLN A 234 -12.16 4.82 1.55
C GLN A 234 -11.17 4.48 0.44
N PHE A 235 -11.70 3.80 -0.58
CA PHE A 235 -10.99 3.53 -1.83
C PHE A 235 -11.37 4.60 -2.86
N VAL A 236 -10.36 5.28 -3.39
CA VAL A 236 -10.51 6.44 -4.28
C VAL A 236 -9.89 6.12 -5.64
N LEU A 237 -10.55 6.54 -6.72
CA LEU A 237 -10.08 6.34 -8.09
C LEU A 237 -9.21 7.52 -8.57
N GLU A 238 -8.62 7.36 -9.75
CA GLU A 238 -7.75 8.33 -10.39
C GLU A 238 -8.42 9.69 -10.65
N ASP A 239 -9.74 9.67 -10.86
CA ASP A 239 -10.57 10.86 -11.05
C ASP A 239 -11.00 11.50 -9.71
N LYS A 240 -10.45 11.02 -8.59
CA LYS A 240 -10.69 11.47 -7.20
C LYS A 240 -12.10 11.13 -6.69
N THR A 241 -12.84 10.25 -7.36
CA THR A 241 -14.13 9.74 -6.88
C THR A 241 -13.95 8.60 -5.88
N VAL A 242 -14.88 8.49 -4.92
CA VAL A 242 -14.93 7.36 -3.98
C VAL A 242 -15.63 6.19 -4.66
N ALA A 243 -15.02 5.01 -4.61
CA ALA A 243 -15.56 3.78 -5.15
C ALA A 243 -15.79 2.72 -4.05
N SER A 244 -16.84 1.92 -4.24
CA SER A 244 -16.97 0.67 -3.48
C SER A 244 -16.09 -0.38 -4.14
N TRP A 245 -15.17 -0.97 -3.37
CA TRP A 245 -14.30 -2.06 -3.83
C TRP A 245 -14.91 -3.45 -3.57
N THR A 246 -16.08 -3.51 -2.93
CA THR A 246 -16.75 -4.76 -2.53
C THR A 246 -17.85 -5.24 -3.48
N THR A 247 -18.24 -4.38 -4.42
CA THR A 247 -19.23 -4.63 -5.49
C THR A 247 -18.62 -5.32 -6.69
#